data_AF-A0A256YLR6-F1
#
_entry.id   AF-A0A256YLR6-F1
#
_cell.length_a   1.000
_cell.length_b   1.000
_cell.length_c   1.000
_cell.angle_alpha   90.00
_cell.angle_beta   90.00
_cell.angle_gamma   90.00
#
_symmetry.space_group_name_H-M   'P 1'
#
loop_
_entity.id
_entity.type
_entity.pdbx_description
1 polymer ?
#
loop_
_entity_poly.entity_id
_entity_poly.type
_entity_poly.pdbx_seq_one_letter_code
_entity_poly.pdbx_strand_id
1 'polypeptide(L)'
;MLQKFFLRRSFSAEGSVSYDINTKRWEIKYSMYKLLTLERNARKYLECLRKLLENFNINSKIYTKQRYKRKSDNKKIIGFHVMIRGNQNIKRFKEHMGFDIKYKNQNLLRAIGPGAAAESRC
;
A
#
# COMPACT_ATOMS: atom_id res chain seq x y z
N MET A 1 12.60 -16.13 2.30
CA MET A 1 13.40 -15.23 1.43
C MET A 1 12.63 -14.77 0.19
N LEU A 2 12.01 -15.68 -0.58
CA LEU A 2 11.27 -15.35 -1.82
C LEU A 2 10.08 -14.39 -1.63
N GLN A 3 9.25 -14.60 -0.60
CA GLN A 3 8.09 -13.73 -0.33
C GLN A 3 8.49 -12.26 -0.08
N LYS A 4 9.57 -12.05 0.68
CA LYS A 4 10.14 -10.72 0.95
C LYS A 4 10.59 -10.04 -0.34
N PHE A 5 11.26 -10.77 -1.24
CA PHE A 5 11.68 -10.22 -2.53
C PHE A 5 10.48 -9.87 -3.42
N PHE A 6 9.50 -10.76 -3.51
CA PHE A 6 8.27 -10.52 -4.26
C PHE A 6 7.54 -9.26 -3.77
N LEU A 7 7.31 -9.13 -2.45
CA LEU A 7 6.60 -7.99 -1.90
C LEU A 7 7.37 -6.68 -2.11
N ARG A 8 8.71 -6.68 -1.95
CA ARG A 8 9.55 -5.51 -2.25
C ARG A 8 9.38 -5.07 -3.71
N ARG A 9 9.48 -6.01 -4.66
CA ARG A 9 9.36 -5.71 -6.11
C ARG A 9 7.95 -5.27 -6.48
N SER A 10 6.93 -5.91 -5.93
CA SER A 10 5.53 -5.49 -6.11
C SER A 10 5.31 -4.06 -5.59
N PHE A 11 5.87 -3.73 -4.42
CA PHE A 11 5.78 -2.38 -3.89
C PHE A 11 6.57 -1.35 -4.72
N SER A 12 7.72 -1.73 -5.25
CA SER A 12 8.48 -0.87 -6.16
C SER A 12 7.65 -0.45 -7.37
N ALA A 13 6.86 -1.37 -7.94
CA ALA A 13 5.99 -1.09 -9.08
C ALA A 13 4.71 -0.32 -8.68
N GLU A 14 3.96 -0.83 -7.70
CA GLU A 14 2.57 -0.42 -7.45
C GLU A 14 2.37 0.32 -6.12
N GLY A 15 3.45 0.43 -5.34
CA GLY A 15 3.43 0.92 -3.97
C GLY A 15 3.64 2.43 -3.85
N SER A 16 3.07 3.03 -2.82
CA SER A 16 3.37 4.41 -2.40
C SER A 16 3.37 4.55 -0.89
N VAL A 17 4.15 5.52 -0.40
CA VAL A 17 4.13 5.97 1.00
C VAL A 17 3.70 7.44 0.97
N SER A 18 2.60 7.75 1.63
CA SER A 18 1.97 9.06 1.61
C SER A 18 1.42 9.43 2.98
N TYR A 19 1.43 10.71 3.30
CA TYR A 19 0.72 11.26 4.44
C TYR A 19 -0.71 11.62 4.03
N ASP A 20 -1.70 11.10 4.74
CA ASP A 20 -3.09 11.49 4.58
C ASP A 20 -3.37 12.70 5.46
N ILE A 21 -3.61 13.85 4.83
CA ILE A 21 -3.78 15.15 5.50
C ILE A 21 -5.05 15.17 6.36
N ASN A 22 -6.11 14.48 5.92
CA ASN A 22 -7.40 14.48 6.60
C ASN A 22 -7.33 13.68 7.90
N THR A 23 -6.69 12.52 7.84
CA THR A 23 -6.55 11.65 9.01
C THR A 23 -5.26 11.89 9.80
N LYS A 24 -4.42 12.82 9.34
CA LYS A 24 -3.10 13.17 9.90
C LYS A 24 -2.21 11.94 10.13
N ARG A 25 -2.20 11.01 9.18
CA ARG A 25 -1.55 9.71 9.34
C ARG A 25 -0.73 9.32 8.13
N TRP A 26 0.41 8.69 8.39
CA TRP A 26 1.18 8.02 7.35
C TRP A 26 0.53 6.72 6.93
N GLU A 27 0.57 6.46 5.63
CA GLU A 27 -0.03 5.29 5.01
C GLU A 27 0.88 4.72 3.94
N ILE A 28 0.88 3.39 3.86
CA ILE A 28 1.53 2.66 2.78
C ILE A 28 0.43 1.98 1.97
N LYS A 29 0.46 2.15 0.65
CA LYS A 29 -0.59 1.67 -0.26
C LYS A 29 0.01 0.85 -1.38
N TYR A 30 -0.56 -0.29 -1.68
CA TYR A 30 -0.42 -0.93 -3.00
C TYR A 30 -1.64 -0.56 -3.82
N SER A 31 -1.45 0.12 -4.93
CA SER A 31 -2.55 0.54 -5.80
C SER A 31 -2.72 -0.42 -6.97
N MET A 32 -3.97 -0.73 -7.33
CA MET A 32 -4.25 -1.54 -8.50
C MET A 32 -5.48 -1.00 -9.24
N TYR A 33 -5.33 -0.75 -10.53
CA TYR A 33 -6.43 -0.37 -11.42
C TYR A 33 -6.61 -1.42 -12.49
N LYS A 34 -7.83 -1.95 -12.64
CA LYS A 34 -8.14 -3.00 -13.61
C LYS A 34 -9.50 -2.75 -14.26
N LEU A 35 -9.71 -3.40 -15.41
CA LEU A 35 -11.04 -3.50 -16.01
C LEU A 35 -12.03 -4.09 -15.00
N LEU A 36 -13.26 -3.59 -14.99
CA LEU A 36 -14.30 -4.06 -14.08
C LEU A 36 -14.56 -5.58 -14.22
N THR A 37 -14.43 -6.11 -15.44
CA THR A 37 -14.53 -7.55 -15.72
C THR A 37 -13.47 -8.40 -14.99
N LEU A 38 -12.37 -7.78 -14.54
CA LEU A 38 -11.29 -8.44 -13.81
C LEU A 38 -11.39 -8.21 -12.29
N GLU A 39 -12.47 -7.61 -11.77
CA GLU A 39 -12.62 -7.28 -10.35
C GLU A 39 -12.38 -8.49 -9.43
N ARG A 40 -12.98 -9.65 -9.74
CA ARG A 40 -12.84 -10.85 -8.91
C ARG A 40 -11.39 -11.33 -8.82
N ASN A 41 -10.68 -11.34 -9.96
CA ASN A 41 -9.27 -11.76 -10.01
C ASN A 41 -8.37 -10.75 -9.30
N ALA A 42 -8.63 -9.45 -9.48
CA ALA A 42 -7.91 -8.40 -8.77
C ALA A 42 -8.07 -8.53 -7.25
N ARG A 43 -9.29 -8.76 -6.75
CA ARG A 43 -9.52 -8.98 -5.31
C ARG A 43 -8.79 -10.21 -4.78
N LYS A 44 -8.83 -11.34 -5.49
CA LYS A 44 -8.08 -12.56 -5.11
C LYS A 44 -6.58 -12.29 -5.01
N TYR A 45 -6.00 -11.61 -6.01
CA TYR A 45 -4.59 -11.22 -5.98
C TYR A 45 -4.24 -10.35 -4.78
N LEU A 46 -5.06 -9.33 -4.49
CA LEU A 46 -4.84 -8.43 -3.35
C LEU A 46 -4.99 -9.14 -2.00
N GLU A 47 -5.91 -10.11 -1.89
CA GLU A 47 -6.02 -10.97 -0.70
C GLU A 47 -4.78 -11.85 -0.52
N CYS A 48 -4.21 -12.40 -1.59
CA CYS A 48 -2.92 -13.09 -1.52
C CYS A 48 -1.82 -12.15 -1.03
N LEU A 49 -1.76 -10.93 -1.55
CA LEU A 49 -0.78 -9.92 -1.10
C LEU A 49 -0.97 -9.57 0.38
N ARG A 50 -2.22 -9.42 0.85
CA ARG A 50 -2.55 -9.19 2.26
C ARG A 50 -2.07 -10.34 3.15
N LYS A 51 -2.35 -11.59 2.80
CA LYS A 51 -1.88 -12.77 3.54
C LYS A 51 -0.36 -12.86 3.59
N LEU A 52 0.32 -12.52 2.49
CA LEU A 52 1.78 -12.47 2.46
C LEU A 52 2.35 -11.39 3.40
N LEU A 53 1.66 -10.26 3.59
CA LEU A 53 2.03 -9.24 4.58
C LEU A 53 1.81 -9.71 6.02
N GLU A 54 0.75 -10.49 6.28
CA GLU A 54 0.46 -11.05 7.60
C GLU A 54 1.57 -11.97 8.11
N ASN A 55 2.26 -12.70 7.23
CA ASN A 55 3.44 -13.51 7.60
C ASN A 55 4.58 -12.69 8.24
N PHE A 56 4.58 -11.37 8.06
CA PHE A 56 5.53 -10.44 8.66
C PHE A 56 4.90 -9.60 9.79
N ASN A 57 3.75 -10.05 10.31
CA ASN A 57 2.94 -9.34 11.30
C ASN A 57 2.55 -7.92 10.85
N ILE A 58 2.32 -7.72 9.55
CA ILE A 58 1.90 -6.44 8.98
C ILE A 58 0.41 -6.52 8.64
N ASN A 59 -0.40 -5.88 9.48
CA ASN A 59 -1.84 -5.82 9.26
C ASN A 59 -2.16 -4.83 8.14
N SER A 60 -3.02 -5.25 7.21
CA SER A 60 -3.48 -4.41 6.11
C SER A 60 -4.94 -4.68 5.75
N LYS A 61 -5.57 -3.71 5.08
CA LYS A 61 -6.97 -3.79 4.64
C LYS A 61 -7.09 -3.46 3.16
N ILE A 62 -8.02 -4.12 2.48
CA ILE A 62 -8.32 -3.85 1.07
C ILE A 62 -9.47 -2.85 1.00
N TYR A 63 -9.28 -1.78 0.23
CA TYR A 63 -10.28 -0.74 -0.02
C TYR A 63 -10.57 -0.63 -1.51
N THR A 64 -11.84 -0.39 -1.85
CA THR A 64 -12.19 0.06 -3.20
C THR A 64 -11.98 1.58 -3.24
N LYS A 65 -11.14 2.05 -4.15
CA LYS A 65 -10.83 3.48 -4.27
C LYS A 65 -11.88 4.22 -5.09
N GLN A 66 -12.07 3.80 -6.34
CA GLN A 66 -12.92 4.50 -7.29
C GLN A 66 -13.34 3.58 -8.42
N ARG A 67 -14.48 3.89 -9.04
CA ARG A 67 -14.94 3.32 -10.31
C ARG A 67 -15.08 4.46 -11.31
N TYR A 68 -14.53 4.31 -12.51
CA TYR A 68 -14.61 5.35 -13.54
C TYR A 68 -14.58 4.74 -14.95
N LYS A 69 -14.98 5.52 -15.96
CA LYS A 69 -14.80 5.17 -17.37
C LYS A 69 -13.49 5.78 -17.87
N ARG A 70 -12.59 4.97 -18.41
CA ARG A 70 -11.33 5.46 -18.96
C ARG A 70 -11.59 6.23 -20.25
N LYS A 71 -11.09 7.45 -20.35
CA LYS A 71 -11.39 8.36 -21.47
C LYS A 71 -10.97 7.81 -22.84
N SER A 72 -9.85 7.07 -22.91
CA SER A 72 -9.28 6.61 -24.18
C SER A 72 -10.08 5.51 -24.87
N ASP A 73 -10.82 4.68 -24.14
CA ASP A 73 -11.52 3.52 -24.70
C ASP A 73 -12.90 3.25 -24.07
N ASN A 74 -13.40 4.18 -23.26
CA ASN A 74 -14.67 4.13 -22.54
C ASN A 74 -14.86 2.88 -21.65
N LYS A 75 -13.81 2.10 -21.40
CA LYS A 75 -13.90 0.88 -20.58
C LYS A 75 -14.07 1.26 -19.11
N LYS A 76 -14.91 0.49 -18.41
CA LYS A 76 -15.12 0.64 -16.96
C LYS A 76 -13.89 0.11 -16.21
N ILE A 77 -13.28 0.97 -15.40
CA ILE A 77 -12.13 0.68 -14.55
C ILE A 77 -12.55 0.72 -13.09
N ILE A 78 -11.99 -0.19 -12.30
CA ILE A 78 -12.08 -0.20 -10.84
C ILE A 78 -10.68 -0.11 -10.23
N GLY A 79 -10.54 0.76 -9.22
CA GLY A 79 -9.33 0.95 -8.45
C GLY A 79 -9.45 0.32 -7.06
N PHE A 80 -8.40 -0.35 -6.61
CA PHE A 80 -8.27 -0.93 -5.29
C PHE A 80 -6.99 -0.47 -4.61
N HIS A 81 -6.99 -0.45 -3.28
CA HIS A 81 -5.79 -0.29 -2.47
C HIS A 81 -5.68 -1.43 -1.46
N VAL A 82 -4.49 -2.03 -1.30
CA VAL A 82 -4.11 -2.67 -0.03
C VAL A 82 -3.42 -1.60 0.80
N MET A 83 -3.98 -1.30 1.96
CA MET A 83 -3.55 -0.19 2.81
C MET A 83 -3.01 -0.70 4.13
N ILE A 84 -1.81 -0.25 4.46
CA ILE A 84 -1.11 -0.51 5.72
C ILE A 84 -1.06 0.81 6.48
N ARG A 85 -1.57 0.79 7.71
CA ARG A 85 -1.67 1.93 8.63
C ARG A 85 -1.14 1.54 10.00
N GLY A 86 -0.84 2.55 10.80
CA GLY A 86 -0.39 2.38 12.18
C GLY A 86 1.12 2.25 12.27
N ASN A 87 1.70 2.95 13.24
CA ASN A 87 3.15 3.11 13.38
C ASN A 87 3.89 1.76 13.42
N GLN A 88 3.35 0.78 14.18
CA GLN A 88 3.97 -0.54 14.29
C GLN A 88 4.01 -1.30 12.96
N ASN A 89 2.95 -1.25 12.16
CA ASN A 89 2.92 -1.90 10.85
C ASN A 89 3.92 -1.24 9.89
N ILE A 90 4.01 0.09 9.92
CA ILE A 90 4.94 0.86 9.08
C ILE A 90 6.40 0.54 9.46
N LYS A 91 6.71 0.44 10.75
CA LYS A 91 8.04 0.02 11.25
C LYS A 91 8.38 -1.40 10.80
N ARG A 92 7.49 -2.37 11.03
CA ARG A 92 7.66 -3.76 10.56
C ARG A 92 7.85 -3.83 9.05
N PHE A 93 7.12 -3.01 8.32
CA PHE A 93 7.25 -2.94 6.88
C PHE A 93 8.62 -2.39 6.43
N LYS A 94 9.19 -1.41 7.14
CA LYS A 94 10.56 -0.95 6.92
C LYS A 94 11.60 -2.03 7.23
N GLU A 95 11.46 -2.72 8.35
CA GLU A 95 12.36 -3.78 8.81
C GLU A 95 12.37 -4.98 7.83
N HIS A 96 11.18 -5.44 7.44
CA HIS A 96 11.05 -6.62 6.61
C HIS A 96 11.15 -6.32 5.13
N MET A 97 10.72 -5.16 4.65
CA MET A 97 10.81 -4.83 3.23
C MET A 97 11.91 -3.83 3.01
N GLY A 98 11.72 -2.54 3.31
CA GLY A 98 12.68 -1.49 2.99
C GLY A 98 12.94 -1.35 1.48
N PHE A 99 13.38 -0.19 1.00
CA PHE A 99 13.45 0.07 -0.45
C PHE A 99 14.68 0.85 -0.88
N ASP A 100 15.14 0.53 -2.08
CA ASP A 100 16.25 1.22 -2.73
C ASP A 100 15.76 2.42 -3.57
N ILE A 101 14.45 2.55 -3.78
CA ILE A 101 13.86 3.71 -4.45
C ILE A 101 13.91 4.91 -3.50
N LYS A 102 14.83 5.84 -3.79
CA LYS A 102 15.18 6.99 -2.94
C LYS A 102 13.97 7.73 -2.36
N TYR A 103 13.03 8.19 -3.20
CA TYR A 103 11.90 8.98 -2.74
C TYR A 103 10.91 8.18 -1.87
N LYS A 104 10.64 6.91 -2.20
CA LYS A 104 9.77 6.05 -1.39
C LYS A 104 10.40 5.76 -0.03
N ASN A 105 11.71 5.53 -0.02
CA ASN A 105 12.46 5.29 1.21
C ASN A 105 12.50 6.54 2.10
N GLN A 106 12.70 7.73 1.53
CA GLN A 106 12.62 8.99 2.29
C GLN A 106 11.26 9.19 2.96
N ASN A 107 10.16 8.95 2.24
CA ASN A 107 8.82 9.02 2.83
C ASN A 107 8.61 7.95 3.91
N LEU A 108 9.13 6.74 3.72
CA LEU A 108 9.09 5.69 4.75
C LEU A 108 9.86 6.09 6.01
N LEU A 109 11.02 6.73 5.86
CA LEU A 109 11.81 7.24 6.98
C LEU A 109 11.09 8.38 7.72
N ARG A 110 10.40 9.27 7.00
CA ARG A 110 9.54 10.28 7.61
C ARG A 110 8.37 9.65 8.39
N ALA A 111 7.77 8.61 7.82
CA ALA A 111 6.65 7.88 8.42
C ALA A 111 6.99 7.14 9.73
N ILE A 112 8.26 6.90 10.02
CA ILE A 112 8.74 6.27 11.27
C ILE A 112 9.45 7.24 12.21
N GLY A 113 9.75 8.46 11.72
CA GLY A 113 10.55 9.45 12.45
C GLY A 113 9.80 10.13 13.59
N PRO A 114 10.48 11.01 14.36
CA PRO A 114 9.92 11.68 15.52
C PRO A 114 8.60 12.44 15.25
N GLY A 115 8.46 13.02 14.04
CA GLY A 115 7.23 13.71 13.62
C GLY A 115 6.02 12.79 13.44
N ALA A 116 6.22 11.51 13.12
CA ALA A 116 5.10 10.58 12.92
C ALA A 116 4.39 10.17 14.22
N ALA A 117 5.07 10.29 15.37
CA ALA A 117 4.49 9.97 16.69
C ALA A 117 3.66 11.13 17.25
N ALA A 118 4.10 12.38 17.04
CA ALA A 118 3.39 13.59 17.47
C ALA A 118 2.02 13.74 16.78
N GLU A 119 1.89 13.24 15.55
CA GLU A 119 0.69 13.42 14.71
C GLU A 119 -0.37 12.32 14.91
N SER A 120 -0.04 11.24 15.65
CA SER A 120 -0.96 10.13 15.95
C SER A 120 -1.83 10.33 17.21
N ARG A 121 -1.61 11.43 17.94
CA ARG A 121 -2.27 11.76 19.22
C ARG A 121 -3.40 12.81 19.10
N CYS A 122 -3.88 13.08 17.88
CA CYS A 122 -5.07 13.90 17.64
C CYS A 122 -6.20 13.08 17.01
#